data_AF-A0A975K510-F1
#
_entry.id   AF-A0A975K510-F1
#
_cell.length_a   1.000
_cell.length_b   1.000
_cell.length_c   1.000
_cell.angle_alpha   90.00
_cell.angle_beta   90.00
_cell.angle_gamma   90.00
#
_symmetry.space_group_name_H-M   'P 1'
#
loop_
_entity.id
_entity.type
_entity.pdbx_description
1 polymer ?
#
loop_
_entity_poly.entity_id
_entity_poly.type
_entity_poly.pdbx_seq_one_letter_code
_entity_poly.pdbx_strand_id
1 'polypeptide(L)'
;MFAHVPVAIAIQFLCWALGRRLRIPTAPALWMGCFAASIACIIREITQHEYRWIEAYGHGLRANMPVLEGLKFWDWNRHSIEETIVAVGAAVLVALVGNWWSRRG
;
A
#
# COMPACT_ATOMS: atom_id res chain seq x y z
N MET A 1 -12.57 -4.10 8.68
CA MET A 1 -13.52 -3.96 7.54
C MET A 1 -12.67 -3.50 6.38
N PHE A 2 -12.63 -4.26 5.27
CA PHE A 2 -11.65 -4.21 4.16
C PHE A 2 -11.54 -2.87 3.37
N ALA A 3 -11.49 -1.73 4.06
CA ALA A 3 -11.43 -0.39 3.47
C ALA A 3 -10.11 -0.13 2.71
N HIS A 4 -9.07 -0.92 2.97
CA HIS A 4 -7.75 -0.81 2.35
C HIS A 4 -7.73 -1.33 0.91
N VAL A 5 -8.60 -2.29 0.58
CA VAL A 5 -8.69 -2.86 -0.76
C VAL A 5 -9.16 -1.80 -1.78
N PRO A 6 -10.26 -1.05 -1.54
CA PRO A 6 -10.65 0.07 -2.42
C PRO A 6 -9.54 1.11 -2.61
N VAL A 7 -8.81 1.48 -1.54
CA VAL A 7 -7.75 2.49 -1.61
C VAL A 7 -6.58 2.00 -2.46
N ALA A 8 -6.12 0.76 -2.25
CA ALA A 8 -5.05 0.16 -3.04
C ALA A 8 -5.43 0.08 -4.54
N ILE A 9 -6.65 -0.36 -4.83
CA ILE A 9 -7.19 -0.42 -6.18
C ILE A 9 -7.30 0.99 -6.81
N ALA A 10 -7.77 1.98 -6.05
CA ALA A 10 -7.87 3.36 -6.52
C ALA A 10 -6.50 3.94 -6.88
N ILE A 11 -5.49 3.75 -6.03
CA ILE A 11 -4.10 4.17 -6.30
C ILE A 11 -3.58 3.50 -7.58
N GLN A 12 -3.80 2.20 -7.72
CA GLN A 12 -3.34 1.45 -8.89
C GLN A 12 -4.00 1.93 -10.18
N PHE A 13 -5.31 2.17 -10.18
CA PHE A 13 -6.01 2.72 -11.34
C PHE A 13 -5.62 4.17 -11.65
N LEU A 14 -5.31 4.97 -10.62
CA LEU A 14 -4.85 6.36 -10.80
C LEU A 14 -3.46 6.38 -11.45
N CYS A 15 -2.54 5.52 -10.99
CA CYS A 15 -1.24 5.31 -11.63
C CYS A 15 -1.39 4.80 -13.07
N TRP A 16 -2.33 3.89 -13.32
CA TRP A 16 -2.62 3.42 -14.68
C TRP A 16 -3.17 4.54 -15.58
N ALA A 17 -4.12 5.33 -15.10
CA ALA A 17 -4.69 6.46 -15.84
C ALA A 17 -3.63 7.53 -16.18
N LEU A 18 -2.74 7.84 -15.22
CA LEU A 18 -1.58 8.71 -15.45
C LEU A 18 -0.63 8.09 -16.48
N GLY A 19 -0.32 6.80 -16.37
CA GLY A 19 0.51 6.09 -17.33
C GLY A 19 -0.07 6.14 -18.74
N ARG A 20 -1.38 5.96 -18.90
CA ARG A 20 -2.09 6.11 -20.18
C ARG A 20 -1.99 7.52 -20.73
N ARG A 21 -2.13 8.55 -19.88
CA ARG A 21 -1.97 9.96 -20.28
C ARG A 21 -0.54 10.24 -20.77
N LEU A 22 0.46 9.59 -20.18
CA LEU A 22 1.87 9.69 -20.57
C LEU A 22 2.27 8.72 -21.71
N ARG A 23 1.31 8.03 -22.34
CA ARG A 23 1.52 7.02 -23.39
C ARG A 23 2.42 5.85 -22.97
N ILE A 24 2.49 5.56 -21.67
CA ILE A 24 3.17 4.38 -21.15
C ILE A 24 2.33 3.13 -21.49
N PRO A 25 2.96 2.00 -21.89
CA PRO A 25 2.24 0.75 -22.10
C PRO A 25 1.45 0.33 -20.84
N THR A 26 0.31 -0.33 -21.06
CA THR A 26 -0.64 -0.74 -20.02
C THR A 26 -0.01 -1.63 -18.95
N ALA A 27 0.77 -2.63 -19.35
CA ALA A 27 1.42 -3.56 -18.43
C ALA A 27 2.37 -2.87 -17.42
N PRO A 28 3.39 -2.10 -17.83
CA PRO A 28 4.28 -1.41 -16.88
C PRO A 28 3.54 -0.38 -16.03
N ALA A 29 2.52 0.31 -16.57
CA ALA A 29 1.72 1.27 -15.79
C ALA A 29 0.94 0.58 -14.64
N LEU A 30 0.38 -0.61 -14.89
CA LEU A 30 -0.33 -1.39 -13.87
C LEU A 30 0.60 -1.97 -12.79
N TRP A 31 1.80 -2.41 -13.18
CA TRP A 31 2.82 -2.89 -12.24
C TRP A 31 3.38 -1.76 -11.37
N MET A 32 3.63 -0.59 -11.96
CA MET A 32 4.00 0.63 -11.23
C MET A 32 2.90 1.03 -10.23
N GLY A 33 1.63 0.96 -10.65
CA GLY A 33 0.49 1.20 -9.77
C GLY A 33 0.39 0.18 -8.63
N CYS A 34 0.67 -1.10 -8.90
CA CYS A 34 0.71 -2.15 -7.88
C CYS A 34 1.79 -1.87 -6.83
N PHE A 35 2.99 -1.46 -7.27
CA PHE A 35 4.08 -1.09 -6.38
C PHE A 35 3.72 0.12 -5.50
N ALA A 36 3.17 1.17 -6.10
CA ALA A 36 2.73 2.37 -5.39
C ALA A 36 1.62 2.07 -4.36
N ALA A 37 0.62 1.27 -4.75
CA ALA A 37 -0.46 0.84 -3.87
C ALA A 37 0.05 0.02 -2.68
N SER A 38 1.02 -0.87 -2.92
CA SER A 38 1.64 -1.70 -1.88
C SER A 38 2.39 -0.85 -0.86
N ILE A 39 3.19 0.10 -1.34
CA ILE A 39 3.92 1.04 -0.47
C ILE A 39 2.95 1.89 0.35
N ALA A 40 1.87 2.39 -0.25
CA ALA A 40 0.88 3.21 0.46
C ALA A 40 0.23 2.44 1.63
N CYS A 41 -0.06 1.15 1.45
CA CYS A 41 -0.59 0.32 2.52
C CYS A 41 0.43 0.12 3.66
N ILE A 42 1.69 -0.16 3.30
CA ILE A 42 2.79 -0.37 4.26
C ILE A 42 3.08 0.89 5.07
N ILE A 43 3.26 2.04 4.40
CA ILE A 43 3.55 3.32 5.07
C ILE A 43 2.41 3.74 6.00
N ARG A 44 1.16 3.47 5.61
CA ARG A 44 0.02 3.72 6.48
C ARG A 44 0.12 2.90 7.78
N GLU A 45 0.51 1.63 7.71
CA GLU A 45 0.63 0.83 8.93
C GLU A 45 1.80 1.30 9.82
N ILE A 46 2.93 1.66 9.19
CA ILE A 46 4.05 2.30 9.90
C ILE A 46 3.56 3.53 10.66
N THR A 47 2.81 4.43 10.01
CA THR A 47 2.33 5.67 10.65
C THR A 47 1.29 5.39 11.75
N GLN A 48 0.39 4.41 11.57
CA GLN A 48 -0.54 3.99 12.63
C GLN A 48 0.19 3.44 13.86
N HIS A 49 1.26 2.66 13.64
CA HIS A 49 2.11 2.19 14.73
C HIS A 49 2.85 3.35 15.43
N GLU A 50 3.36 4.32 14.67
CA GLU A 50 3.94 5.56 15.23
C GLU A 50 2.96 6.29 16.15
N TYR A 51 1.71 6.46 15.75
CA TYR A 51 0.71 7.12 16.58
C TYR A 51 0.42 6.36 17.88
N ARG A 52 0.24 5.03 17.80
CA ARG A 52 0.01 4.20 19.01
C ARG A 52 1.19 4.27 19.97
N TRP A 53 2.41 4.27 19.44
CA TRP A 53 3.61 4.37 20.27
C TRP A 53 3.71 5.73 20.97
N ILE A 54 3.43 6.83 20.25
CA ILE A 54 3.45 8.19 20.83
C ILE A 54 2.40 8.34 21.93
N GLU A 55 1.22 7.75 21.74
CA GLU A 55 0.13 7.77 22.72
C GLU A 55 0.47 6.95 23.98
N ALA A 56 1.10 5.79 23.81
CA ALA A 56 1.46 4.91 24.93
C ALA A 56 2.73 5.34 25.69
N TYR A 57 3.75 5.86 24.99
CA TYR A 57 5.10 6.05 25.55
C TYR A 57 5.69 7.44 25.29
N GLY A 58 5.15 8.20 24.33
CA GLY A 58 5.76 9.45 23.86
C GLY A 58 5.47 10.68 24.71
N HIS A 59 4.62 10.59 25.75
CA HIS A 59 4.01 11.77 26.40
C HIS A 59 3.44 12.79 25.38
N GLY A 60 3.01 12.32 24.20
CA GLY A 60 2.53 13.15 23.09
C GLY A 60 3.60 13.73 22.14
N LEU A 61 4.89 13.40 22.31
CA LEU A 61 5.98 13.94 21.48
C LEU A 61 6.62 12.88 20.58
N ARG A 62 6.63 13.14 19.26
CA ARG A 62 7.35 12.33 18.25
C ARG A 62 8.87 12.29 18.48
N ALA A 63 9.43 13.28 19.17
CA ALA A 63 10.87 13.37 19.45
C ALA A 63 11.40 12.27 20.37
N ASN A 64 10.54 11.65 21.20
CA ASN A 64 10.93 10.55 22.08
C ASN A 64 10.87 9.18 21.36
N MET A 65 10.31 9.12 20.15
CA MET A 65 10.16 7.88 19.41
C MET A 65 11.50 7.44 18.81
N PRO A 66 11.91 6.17 19.00
CA PRO A 66 13.06 5.62 18.30
C PRO A 66 12.82 5.68 16.79
N VAL A 67 13.84 6.09 16.03
CA VAL A 67 13.73 6.37 14.57
C VAL A 67 13.17 5.18 13.76
N LEU A 68 13.36 3.95 14.21
CA LEU A 68 12.94 2.72 13.52
C LEU A 68 11.73 2.02 14.17
N GLU A 69 11.10 2.65 15.16
CA GLU A 69 10.05 2.01 15.95
C GLU A 69 8.78 1.74 15.13
N GLY A 70 8.49 2.55 14.11
CA GLY A 70 7.40 2.28 13.15
C GLY A 70 7.68 1.11 12.20
N LEU A 71 8.95 0.75 12.01
CA LEU A 71 9.39 -0.29 11.08
C LEU A 71 9.42 -1.70 11.71
N LYS A 72 9.11 -1.80 13.01
CA LYS A 72 9.00 -3.07 13.74
C LYS A 72 7.74 -3.82 13.31
N PHE A 73 7.79 -4.41 12.12
CA PHE A 73 6.65 -5.14 11.55
C PHE A 73 6.17 -6.33 12.39
N TRP A 74 7.02 -6.84 13.29
CA TRP A 74 6.70 -7.90 14.24
C TRP A 74 5.70 -7.46 15.33
N ASP A 75 5.63 -6.16 15.63
CA ASP A 75 4.72 -5.57 16.62
C ASP A 75 3.40 -5.08 15.99
N TRP A 76 3.23 -5.26 14.68
CA TRP A 76 2.02 -4.84 13.99
C TRP A 76 0.82 -5.70 14.38
N ASN A 77 -0.36 -5.07 14.39
CA ASN A 77 -1.58 -5.77 14.72
C ASN A 77 -1.90 -6.82 13.64
N ARG A 78 -2.11 -8.09 14.03
CA ARG A 78 -2.36 -9.19 13.07
C ARG A 78 -3.49 -8.89 12.09
N HIS A 79 -4.58 -8.28 12.56
CA HIS A 79 -5.69 -7.90 11.71
C HIS A 79 -5.29 -6.91 10.61
N SER A 80 -4.39 -5.96 10.91
CA SER A 80 -3.93 -4.97 9.93
C SER A 80 -2.93 -5.57 8.92
N ILE A 81 -2.13 -6.54 9.36
CA ILE A 81 -1.25 -7.32 8.47
C ILE A 81 -2.11 -8.09 7.46
N GLU A 82 -3.16 -8.77 7.92
CA GLU A 82 -4.08 -9.51 7.04
C GLU A 82 -4.75 -8.59 6.02
N GLU A 83 -5.28 -7.44 6.45
CA GLU A 83 -5.89 -6.46 5.54
C GLU A 83 -4.87 -5.90 4.52
N THR A 84 -3.61 -5.68 4.94
CA THR A 84 -2.52 -5.24 4.06
C THR A 84 -2.17 -6.31 3.02
N ILE A 85 -2.05 -7.58 3.44
CA ILE A 85 -1.78 -8.70 2.53
C ILE A 85 -2.92 -8.85 1.51
N VAL A 86 -4.17 -8.73 1.95
CA VAL A 86 -5.33 -8.80 1.04
C VAL A 86 -5.34 -7.64 0.05
N ALA A 87 -5.03 -6.41 0.48
CA ALA A 87 -4.94 -5.24 -0.39
C ALA A 87 -3.81 -5.37 -1.43
N VAL A 88 -2.63 -5.84 -1.00
CA VAL A 88 -1.49 -6.11 -1.90
C VAL A 88 -1.83 -7.25 -2.87
N GLY A 89 -2.43 -8.33 -2.38
CA GLY A 89 -2.87 -9.46 -3.19
C GLY A 89 -3.89 -9.04 -4.26
N ALA A 90 -4.86 -8.20 -3.90
CA ALA A 90 -5.81 -7.63 -4.85
C ALA A 90 -5.12 -6.77 -5.91
N ALA A 91 -4.14 -5.94 -5.52
CA ALA A 91 -3.38 -5.12 -6.46
C ALA A 91 -2.54 -5.97 -7.44
N VAL A 92 -1.92 -7.04 -6.94
CA VAL A 92 -1.19 -8.00 -7.77
C VAL A 92 -2.13 -8.70 -8.75
N LEU A 93 -3.32 -9.14 -8.30
CA LEU A 93 -4.32 -9.75 -9.17
C LEU A 93 -4.75 -8.80 -10.30
N VAL A 94 -4.99 -7.53 -10.00
CA VAL A 94 -5.32 -6.51 -11.02
C VAL A 94 -4.17 -6.34 -12.03
N ALA A 95 -2.92 -6.31 -11.57
CA ALA A 95 -1.76 -6.21 -12.46
C ALA A 95 -1.61 -7.46 -13.35
N LEU A 96 -1.83 -8.66 -12.80
CA LEU A 96 -1.77 -9.92 -13.55
C LEU A 96 -2.87 -10.00 -14.61
N VAL A 97 -4.11 -9.69 -14.25
CA VAL A 97 -5.25 -9.71 -15.17
C VAL A 97 -5.04 -8.68 -16.28
N GLY A 98 -4.63 -7.45 -15.94
CA GLY A 98 -4.40 -6.42 -16.94
C GLY A 98 -3.19 -6.72 -17.85
N ASN A 99 -2.13 -7.33 -17.33
CA ASN A 99 -1.00 -7.79 -18.14
C ASN A 99 -1.41 -8.94 -19.09
N TRP A 100 -2.20 -9.90 -18.61
CA TRP A 100 -2.74 -10.97 -19.44
C TRP A 100 -3.62 -10.43 -20.57
N TRP A 101 -4.50 -9.47 -20.26
CA TRP A 101 -5.36 -8.84 -21.27
C TRP A 101 -4.54 -8.06 -22.30
N SER A 102 -3.53 -7.32 -21.85
CA SER A 102 -2.61 -6.57 -22.72
C SER A 102 -1.76 -7.44 -23.65
N ARG A 103 -1.60 -8.74 -23.37
CA ARG A 103 -0.86 -9.68 -24.24
C ARG A 103 -1.76 -10.37 -25.27
N ARG A 104 -3.08 -10.27 -25.11
CA ARG A 104 -4.08 -10.92 -25.99
C ARG A 104 -4.67 -9.99 -27.05
N GLY A 105 -4.58 -8.68 -26.88
CA GLY A 105 -4.95 -7.67 -27.87
C GLY A 105 -3.74 -7.07 -28.54
#